data_AF-A0A916MCG2-F1
#
_entry.id   AF-A0A916MCG2-F1
#
_cell.length_a   1.000
_cell.length_b   1.000
_cell.length_c   1.000
_cell.angle_alpha   90.00
_cell.angle_beta   90.00
_cell.angle_gamma   90.00
#
_symmetry.space_group_name_H-M   'P 1'
#
loop_
_entity.id
_entity.type
_entity.pdbx_description
1 polymer ?
#
loop_
_entity_poly.entity_id
_entity_poly.type
_entity_poly.pdbx_seq_one_letter_code
_entity_poly.pdbx_strand_id
1 'polypeptide(L)'
;MTRLVWTIPVLAAMLALLPACGSAGPRDTPEETIAAMKKVVLDGRADRLGDFIYADNPDMRKLLRRTGIMLGNLQKLSASVQAKFPDEVAKLKADAVQAAKDGKATSFLSQIVGQIGGNNAPRRRRASSEDSNKVRASFDDFLKGLMADPYGWAEQAETRLTTAFLTDDSVALLWDEKPVLAPIGLKMQRAVDGEWYIVLPTGAVGGLMPHTPDQYKIFGSLIATFDNVIIDLATDVESGRVNDLNELSRKAGEKAFLPVAATVFAYGNYTAKLEKEKRAAAKPTAGTSPASSSPSPK
;
A
#
# COMPACT_ATOMS: atom_id res chain seq x y z
N MET A 1 25.88 24.88 -66.11
CA MET A 1 24.41 24.81 -65.95
C MET A 1 24.07 23.52 -65.22
N THR A 2 23.31 23.60 -64.11
CA THR A 2 22.40 22.57 -63.50
C THR A 2 22.98 21.20 -63.11
N ARG A 3 22.72 20.52 -61.98
CA ARG A 3 21.77 20.55 -60.83
C ARG A 3 22.36 19.57 -59.76
N LEU A 4 22.30 19.77 -58.44
CA LEU A 4 21.18 19.84 -57.48
C LEU A 4 20.71 18.44 -56.97
N VAL A 5 20.81 18.29 -55.63
CA VAL A 5 20.08 17.39 -54.69
C VAL A 5 20.29 15.88 -54.75
N TRP A 6 21.03 15.35 -53.77
CA TRP A 6 20.77 14.00 -53.21
C TRP A 6 21.25 13.93 -51.75
N THR A 7 20.59 14.69 -50.88
CA THR A 7 20.65 14.50 -49.44
C THR A 7 19.22 14.50 -48.94
N ILE A 8 18.82 13.41 -48.26
CA ILE A 8 17.63 13.16 -47.42
C ILE A 8 17.10 11.75 -47.74
N PRO A 9 17.61 10.71 -47.06
CA PRO A 9 16.67 9.73 -46.48
C PRO A 9 17.03 9.30 -45.05
N VAL A 10 17.80 10.08 -44.28
CA VAL A 10 18.17 9.71 -42.90
C VAL A 10 17.17 10.21 -41.85
N LEU A 11 16.33 11.21 -42.17
CA LEU A 11 15.40 11.79 -41.19
C LEU A 11 14.12 10.96 -40.94
N ALA A 12 13.77 10.01 -41.83
CA ALA A 12 12.53 9.23 -41.71
C ALA A 12 12.65 7.99 -40.80
N ALA A 13 13.87 7.46 -40.61
CA ALA A 13 14.10 6.31 -39.72
C ALA A 13 14.15 6.69 -38.22
N MET A 14 14.32 7.98 -37.91
CA MET A 14 14.41 8.46 -36.52
C MET A 14 13.05 8.71 -35.87
N LEU A 15 11.95 8.73 -36.64
CA LEU A 15 10.58 8.89 -36.10
C LEU A 15 9.91 7.56 -35.69
N ALA A 16 10.43 6.40 -36.11
CA ALA A 16 9.87 5.09 -35.77
C ALA A 16 10.38 4.53 -34.42
N LEU A 17 11.30 5.25 -33.76
CA LEU A 17 11.83 4.93 -32.42
C LEU A 17 11.30 5.89 -31.36
N LEU A 18 10.17 6.57 -31.59
CA LEU A 18 9.45 7.20 -30.50
C LEU A 18 9.01 6.08 -29.56
N PRO A 19 9.61 5.96 -28.35
CA PRO A 19 9.22 4.92 -27.42
C PRO A 19 7.73 5.10 -27.20
N ALA A 20 6.96 4.06 -27.54
CA ALA A 20 5.54 4.00 -27.31
C ALA A 20 5.27 4.57 -25.92
N CYS A 21 4.56 5.70 -25.86
CA CYS A 21 4.23 6.41 -24.63
C CYS A 21 3.75 5.36 -23.62
N GLY A 22 4.57 5.11 -22.60
CA GLY A 22 4.53 3.88 -21.79
C GLY A 22 3.20 3.65 -21.10
N SER A 23 2.30 2.94 -21.79
CA SER A 23 1.14 2.31 -21.18
C SER A 23 1.65 1.22 -20.25
N ALA A 24 0.93 0.97 -19.17
CA ALA A 24 1.33 0.01 -18.15
C ALA A 24 1.20 -1.45 -18.62
N GLY A 25 0.99 -1.71 -19.92
CA GLY A 25 0.64 -2.99 -20.50
C GLY A 25 -0.89 -3.15 -20.69
N PRO A 26 -1.32 -4.20 -21.42
CA PRO A 26 -2.73 -4.57 -21.57
C PRO A 26 -3.33 -5.00 -20.22
N ARG A 27 -4.65 -4.78 -20.08
CA ARG A 27 -5.41 -5.02 -18.84
C ARG A 27 -6.82 -5.52 -19.10
N ASP A 28 -7.01 -6.13 -20.26
CA ASP A 28 -8.34 -6.57 -20.73
C ASP A 28 -8.81 -7.84 -20.01
N THR A 29 -7.85 -8.61 -19.47
CA THR A 29 -8.08 -9.79 -18.63
C THR A 29 -7.40 -9.68 -17.27
N PRO A 30 -7.85 -10.42 -16.23
CA PRO A 30 -7.17 -10.48 -14.95
C PRO A 30 -5.69 -10.91 -15.07
N GLU A 31 -5.43 -11.90 -15.91
CA GLU A 31 -4.10 -12.48 -16.13
C GLU A 31 -3.15 -11.47 -16.79
N GLU A 32 -3.62 -10.74 -17.80
CA GLU A 32 -2.85 -9.66 -18.42
C GLU A 32 -2.56 -8.54 -17.43
N THR A 33 -3.52 -8.16 -16.59
CA THR A 33 -3.30 -7.15 -15.55
C THR A 33 -2.24 -7.60 -14.54
N ILE A 34 -2.25 -8.87 -14.12
CA ILE A 34 -1.21 -9.43 -13.24
C ILE A 34 0.16 -9.39 -13.92
N ALA A 35 0.23 -9.83 -15.19
CA ALA A 35 1.47 -9.82 -15.96
C ALA A 35 2.00 -8.39 -16.17
N ALA A 36 1.12 -7.43 -16.43
CA ALA A 36 1.41 -6.02 -16.56
C ALA A 36 1.95 -5.42 -15.25
N MET A 37 1.34 -5.75 -14.11
CA MET A 37 1.85 -5.36 -12.79
C MET A 37 3.25 -5.90 -12.52
N LYS A 38 3.45 -7.19 -12.77
CA LYS A 38 4.76 -7.84 -12.64
C LYS A 38 5.80 -7.12 -13.50
N LYS A 39 5.48 -6.90 -14.78
CA LYS A 39 6.36 -6.20 -15.72
C LYS A 39 6.75 -4.82 -15.20
N VAL A 40 5.79 -4.04 -14.73
CA VAL A 40 6.03 -2.71 -14.15
C VAL A 40 7.00 -2.77 -12.97
N VAL A 41 6.88 -3.77 -12.10
CA VAL A 41 7.82 -3.97 -10.99
C VAL A 41 9.21 -4.37 -11.51
N LEU A 42 9.29 -5.35 -12.40
CA LEU A 42 10.57 -5.83 -12.95
C LEU A 42 11.31 -4.75 -13.77
N ASP A 43 10.56 -3.85 -14.43
CA ASP A 43 11.12 -2.73 -15.20
C ASP A 43 11.59 -1.57 -14.31
N GLY A 44 11.56 -1.70 -12.97
CA GLY A 44 11.96 -0.62 -12.06
C GLY A 44 10.93 0.52 -11.97
N ARG A 45 9.67 0.24 -12.33
CA ARG A 45 8.59 1.22 -12.47
C ARG A 45 7.50 1.05 -11.42
N ALA A 46 7.85 0.64 -10.20
CA ALA A 46 6.87 0.51 -9.11
C ALA A 46 6.08 1.81 -8.82
N ASP A 47 6.54 2.97 -9.33
CA ASP A 47 5.79 4.23 -9.39
C ASP A 47 4.39 4.09 -10.00
N ARG A 48 4.20 3.11 -10.89
CA ARG A 48 2.95 2.86 -11.61
C ARG A 48 2.02 1.85 -10.91
N LEU A 49 2.43 1.21 -9.81
CA LEU A 49 1.59 0.22 -9.12
C LEU A 49 0.24 0.79 -8.66
N GLY A 50 0.19 2.07 -8.31
CA GLY A 50 -1.05 2.76 -7.94
C GLY A 50 -2.09 2.82 -9.07
N ASP A 51 -1.68 2.68 -10.33
CA ASP A 51 -2.59 2.66 -11.48
C ASP A 51 -3.31 1.32 -11.67
N PHE A 52 -2.87 0.26 -10.99
CA PHE A 52 -3.50 -1.07 -11.03
C PHE A 52 -4.50 -1.30 -9.90
N ILE A 53 -4.58 -0.36 -8.96
CA ILE A 53 -5.52 -0.41 -7.86
C ILE A 53 -6.79 0.32 -8.27
N TYR A 54 -7.94 -0.29 -7.99
CA TYR A 54 -9.25 0.30 -8.25
C TYR A 54 -9.45 1.55 -7.38
N ALA A 55 -10.05 2.58 -7.97
CA ALA A 55 -10.35 3.83 -7.27
C ALA A 55 -11.83 4.17 -7.40
N ASP A 56 -12.52 4.33 -6.26
CA ASP A 56 -13.95 4.67 -6.24
C ASP A 56 -14.24 6.10 -6.74
N ASN A 57 -13.26 7.00 -6.63
CA ASN A 57 -13.41 8.41 -6.96
C ASN A 57 -12.06 9.06 -7.36
N PRO A 58 -12.08 10.28 -7.93
CA PRO A 58 -10.86 10.98 -8.35
C PRO A 58 -9.86 11.27 -7.21
N ASP A 59 -10.33 11.55 -6.00
CA ASP A 59 -9.47 11.80 -4.84
C ASP A 59 -8.72 10.54 -4.42
N MET A 60 -9.40 9.39 -4.42
CA MET A 60 -8.78 8.08 -4.22
C MET A 60 -7.76 7.76 -5.31
N ARG A 61 -8.06 8.05 -6.57
CA ARG A 61 -7.10 7.88 -7.67
C ARG A 61 -5.85 8.74 -7.46
N LYS A 62 -6.01 9.98 -7.03
CA LYS A 62 -4.88 10.88 -6.71
C LYS A 62 -4.05 10.34 -5.55
N LEU A 63 -4.69 9.84 -4.50
CA LEU A 63 -4.03 9.21 -3.36
C LEU A 63 -3.21 8.00 -3.81
N LEU A 64 -3.82 7.07 -4.55
CA LEU A 64 -3.18 5.85 -5.03
C LEU A 64 -2.00 6.14 -5.98
N ARG A 65 -2.09 7.16 -6.83
CA ARG A 65 -0.94 7.59 -7.65
C ARG A 65 0.22 8.10 -6.78
N ARG A 66 -0.08 8.84 -5.72
CA ARG A 66 0.94 9.27 -4.76
C ARG A 66 1.55 8.09 -4.01
N THR A 67 0.74 7.11 -3.62
CA THR A 67 1.22 5.83 -3.08
C THR A 67 2.12 5.13 -4.08
N GLY A 68 1.76 5.11 -5.37
CA GLY A 68 2.60 4.61 -6.45
C GLY A 68 3.98 5.25 -6.44
N ILE A 69 4.06 6.59 -6.49
CA ILE A 69 5.35 7.32 -6.45
C ILE A 69 6.20 6.89 -5.24
N MET A 70 5.60 6.80 -4.06
CA MET A 70 6.26 6.33 -2.84
C MET A 70 6.80 4.90 -3.00
N LEU A 71 6.02 3.99 -3.59
CA LEU A 71 6.43 2.62 -3.91
C LEU A 71 7.61 2.59 -4.90
N GLY A 72 7.63 3.49 -5.88
CA GLY A 72 8.76 3.68 -6.79
C GLY A 72 10.03 4.12 -6.07
N ASN A 73 9.94 5.07 -5.12
CA ASN A 73 11.09 5.47 -4.31
C ASN A 73 11.53 4.36 -3.34
N LEU A 74 10.60 3.55 -2.83
CA LEU A 74 10.93 2.36 -2.04
C LEU A 74 11.71 1.32 -2.87
N GLN A 75 11.36 1.17 -4.16
CA GLN A 75 12.11 0.30 -5.07
C GLN A 75 13.55 0.78 -5.25
N LYS A 76 13.75 2.09 -5.40
CA LYS A 76 15.09 2.69 -5.50
C LYS A 76 15.88 2.46 -4.22
N LEU A 77 15.28 2.71 -3.04
CA LEU A 77 15.92 2.41 -1.75
C LEU A 77 16.36 0.94 -1.69
N SER A 78 15.48 0.01 -2.05
CA SER A 78 15.82 -1.42 -2.05
C SER A 78 16.98 -1.74 -2.99
N ALA A 79 17.01 -1.17 -4.20
CA ALA A 79 18.12 -1.34 -5.13
C ALA A 79 19.44 -0.81 -4.54
N SER A 80 19.43 0.37 -3.90
CA SER A 80 20.61 0.95 -3.24
C SER A 80 21.07 0.09 -2.05
N VAL A 81 20.13 -0.46 -1.29
CA VAL A 81 20.41 -1.40 -0.19
C VAL A 81 21.03 -2.70 -0.71
N GLN A 82 20.49 -3.30 -1.76
CA GLN A 82 21.04 -4.51 -2.38
C GLN A 82 22.44 -4.29 -2.94
N ALA A 83 22.68 -3.14 -3.57
CA ALA A 83 24.00 -2.79 -4.08
C ALA A 83 25.02 -2.57 -2.96
N LYS A 84 24.60 -2.01 -1.82
CA LYS A 84 25.50 -1.65 -0.70
C LYS A 84 25.74 -2.81 0.26
N PHE A 85 24.73 -3.62 0.55
CA PHE A 85 24.75 -4.69 1.55
C PHE A 85 24.34 -6.05 0.97
N PRO A 86 24.98 -6.53 -0.12
CA PRO A 86 24.54 -7.72 -0.84
C PRO A 86 24.54 -8.98 0.05
N ASP A 87 25.55 -9.13 0.91
CA ASP A 87 25.67 -10.29 1.81
C ASP A 87 24.58 -10.31 2.87
N GLU A 88 24.25 -9.16 3.45
CA GLU A 88 23.16 -9.05 4.44
C GLU A 88 21.80 -9.32 3.81
N VAL A 89 21.56 -8.81 2.59
CA VAL A 89 20.32 -9.10 1.86
C VAL A 89 20.22 -10.59 1.51
N ALA A 90 21.31 -11.20 1.02
CA ALA A 90 21.34 -12.63 0.73
C ALA A 90 21.03 -13.46 1.98
N LYS A 91 21.60 -13.09 3.13
CA LYS A 91 21.32 -13.72 4.41
C LYS A 91 19.84 -13.56 4.80
N LEU A 92 19.28 -12.36 4.72
CA LEU A 92 17.86 -12.13 5.02
C LEU A 92 16.93 -12.94 4.12
N LYS A 93 17.25 -13.07 2.83
CA LYS A 93 16.49 -13.92 1.90
C LYS A 93 16.55 -15.39 2.31
N ALA A 94 17.73 -15.89 2.67
CA ALA A 94 17.90 -17.26 3.16
C ALA A 94 17.12 -17.50 4.46
N ASP A 95 17.21 -16.58 5.41
CA ASP A 95 16.49 -16.64 6.68
C ASP A 95 14.97 -16.60 6.48
N ALA A 96 14.47 -15.77 5.54
CA ALA A 96 13.05 -15.70 5.19
C ALA A 96 12.54 -17.00 4.55
N VAL A 97 13.31 -17.61 3.64
CA VAL A 97 12.98 -18.92 3.06
C VAL A 97 12.93 -20.01 4.14
N GLN A 98 13.87 -19.99 5.08
CA GLN A 98 13.87 -20.94 6.18
C GLN A 98 12.68 -20.72 7.13
N ALA A 99 12.38 -19.47 7.49
CA ALA A 99 11.22 -19.14 8.32
C ALA A 99 9.88 -19.53 7.67
N ALA A 100 9.77 -19.44 6.35
CA ALA A 100 8.61 -19.92 5.61
C ALA A 100 8.49 -21.45 5.66
N LYS A 101 9.60 -22.19 5.50
CA LYS A 101 9.62 -23.66 5.65
C LYS A 101 9.26 -24.10 7.07
N ASP A 102 9.67 -23.33 8.07
CA ASP A 102 9.37 -23.58 9.49
C ASP A 102 7.94 -23.16 9.88
N GLY A 103 7.14 -22.59 8.97
CA GLY A 103 5.77 -22.12 9.24
C GLY A 103 5.67 -20.85 10.11
N LYS A 104 6.79 -20.16 10.36
CA LYS A 104 6.86 -18.98 11.24
C LYS A 104 6.26 -17.72 10.63
N ALA A 105 6.27 -17.58 9.30
CA ALA A 105 5.77 -16.41 8.58
C ALA A 105 4.28 -16.13 8.81
N THR A 106 3.46 -17.18 8.94
CA THR A 106 2.02 -17.10 9.22
C THR A 106 1.69 -16.65 10.65
N SER A 107 2.61 -16.88 11.60
CA SER A 107 2.38 -16.56 13.02
C SER A 107 2.41 -15.06 13.29
N PHE A 108 3.30 -14.32 12.62
CA PHE A 108 3.47 -12.88 12.84
C PHE A 108 2.28 -12.07 12.31
N LEU A 109 1.82 -12.38 11.10
CA LEU A 109 0.63 -11.74 10.51
C LEU A 109 -0.62 -12.01 11.35
N SER A 110 -0.78 -13.23 11.85
CA SER A 110 -1.87 -13.60 12.76
C SER A 110 -1.81 -12.82 14.08
N GLN A 111 -0.60 -12.58 14.59
CA GLN A 111 -0.39 -11.82 15.83
C GLN A 111 -0.66 -10.32 15.66
N ILE A 112 -0.25 -9.71 14.54
CA ILE A 112 -0.56 -8.31 14.23
C ILE A 112 -2.06 -8.13 14.01
N VAL A 113 -2.70 -9.00 13.22
CA VAL A 113 -4.14 -8.95 12.97
C VAL A 113 -4.92 -9.12 14.27
N GLY A 114 -4.48 -10.02 15.16
CA GLY A 114 -5.07 -10.18 16.49
C GLY A 114 -4.90 -8.98 17.43
N GLN A 115 -3.91 -8.11 17.18
CA GLN A 115 -3.68 -6.90 17.98
C GLN A 115 -4.42 -5.68 17.43
N ILE A 116 -4.67 -5.61 16.12
CA ILE A 116 -5.39 -4.52 15.45
C ILE A 116 -6.90 -4.77 15.45
N GLY A 117 -7.32 -6.02 15.24
CA GLY A 117 -8.72 -6.44 15.37
C GLY A 117 -9.07 -6.52 16.84
N GLY A 118 -9.46 -5.38 17.43
CA GLY A 118 -9.78 -5.19 18.85
C GLY A 118 -10.90 -6.10 19.37
N ASN A 119 -10.62 -7.39 19.47
CA ASN A 119 -11.43 -8.31 20.24
C ASN A 119 -11.16 -8.04 21.71
N ASN A 120 -12.22 -7.58 22.38
CA ASN A 120 -12.39 -7.49 23.83
C ASN A 120 -12.10 -8.85 24.51
N ALA A 121 -10.84 -9.27 24.57
CA ALA A 121 -10.40 -10.31 25.47
C ALA A 121 -10.20 -9.66 26.86
N PRO A 122 -10.99 -10.03 27.89
CA PRO A 122 -10.91 -9.40 29.19
C PRO A 122 -9.57 -9.76 29.85
N ARG A 123 -8.86 -8.73 30.34
CA ARG A 123 -7.83 -8.76 31.39
C ARG A 123 -7.19 -10.14 31.63
N ARG A 124 -6.01 -10.41 31.07
CA ARG A 124 -4.98 -11.20 31.77
C ARG A 124 -3.61 -11.17 31.09
N ARG A 125 -2.61 -11.11 31.98
CA ARG A 125 -1.15 -11.26 31.81
C ARG A 125 -0.40 -10.08 31.22
N ARG A 126 0.23 -9.35 32.15
CA ARG A 126 1.54 -8.69 32.01
C ARG A 126 2.36 -9.43 30.95
N ALA A 127 2.47 -8.88 29.74
CA ALA A 127 3.32 -9.44 28.70
C ALA A 127 4.72 -9.62 29.32
N SER A 128 5.28 -10.83 29.24
CA SER A 128 6.63 -11.04 29.71
C SER A 128 7.58 -10.16 28.87
N SER A 129 8.66 -9.66 29.46
CA SER A 129 9.68 -8.92 28.72
C SER A 129 10.21 -9.73 27.53
N GLU A 130 10.18 -11.06 27.63
CA GLU A 130 10.60 -11.98 26.57
C GLU A 130 9.66 -11.94 25.35
N ASP A 131 8.34 -11.91 25.56
CA ASP A 131 7.36 -11.83 24.47
C ASP A 131 7.47 -10.50 23.72
N SER A 132 7.61 -9.39 24.46
CA SER A 132 7.79 -8.07 23.85
C SER A 132 9.08 -7.95 23.02
N ASN A 133 10.16 -8.60 23.45
CA ASN A 133 11.42 -8.63 22.71
C ASN A 133 11.32 -9.49 21.44
N LYS A 134 10.64 -10.65 21.51
CA LYS A 134 10.37 -11.48 20.32
C LYS A 134 9.56 -10.72 19.27
N VAL A 135 8.53 -9.99 19.69
CA VAL A 135 7.72 -9.15 18.78
C VAL A 135 8.55 -8.04 18.13
N ARG A 136 9.40 -7.36 18.89
CA ARG A 136 10.31 -6.33 18.33
C ARG A 136 11.28 -6.91 17.33
N ALA A 137 11.90 -8.06 17.64
CA ALA A 137 12.82 -8.73 16.73
C ALA A 137 12.13 -9.16 15.43
N SER A 138 10.95 -9.80 15.52
CA SER A 138 10.18 -10.21 14.33
C SER A 138 9.73 -9.02 13.48
N PHE A 139 9.38 -7.89 14.12
CA PHE A 139 9.04 -6.67 13.39
C PHE A 139 10.26 -6.04 12.71
N ASP A 140 11.41 -6.00 13.38
CA ASP A 140 12.67 -5.54 12.81
C ASP A 140 13.11 -6.40 11.61
N ASP A 141 13.04 -7.73 11.73
CA ASP A 141 13.35 -8.67 10.64
C ASP A 141 12.39 -8.50 9.45
N PHE A 142 11.10 -8.29 9.72
CA PHE A 142 10.11 -7.98 8.68
C PHE A 142 10.45 -6.66 7.96
N LEU A 143 10.78 -5.61 8.71
CA LEU A 143 11.16 -4.31 8.13
C LEU A 143 12.42 -4.41 7.29
N LYS A 144 13.43 -5.15 7.78
CA LYS A 144 14.65 -5.44 7.03
C LYS A 144 14.35 -6.19 5.74
N GLY A 145 13.54 -7.25 5.80
CA GLY A 145 13.12 -8.00 4.61
C GLY A 145 12.36 -7.12 3.60
N LEU A 146 11.43 -6.31 4.09
CA LEU A 146 10.65 -5.38 3.27
C LEU A 146 11.54 -4.32 2.60
N MET A 147 12.54 -3.77 3.31
CA MET A 147 13.47 -2.79 2.75
C MET A 147 14.48 -3.43 1.79
N ALA A 148 14.94 -4.65 2.11
CA ALA A 148 15.89 -5.39 1.30
C ALA A 148 15.30 -5.83 -0.04
N ASP A 149 14.07 -6.35 -0.03
CA ASP A 149 13.40 -6.83 -1.24
C ASP A 149 11.86 -6.69 -1.15
N PRO A 150 11.31 -5.48 -1.28
CA PRO A 150 9.87 -5.23 -1.20
C PRO A 150 9.07 -5.88 -2.33
N TYR A 151 9.76 -6.31 -3.39
CA TYR A 151 9.17 -6.75 -4.65
C TYR A 151 9.59 -8.16 -5.07
N GLY A 152 10.28 -8.92 -4.21
CA GLY A 152 10.75 -10.27 -4.51
C GLY A 152 9.63 -11.27 -4.85
N TRP A 153 8.38 -10.93 -4.53
CA TRP A 153 7.20 -11.69 -4.95
C TRP A 153 6.95 -11.62 -6.46
N ALA A 154 7.38 -10.57 -7.16
CA ALA A 154 7.05 -10.33 -8.57
C ALA A 154 7.60 -11.41 -9.50
N GLU A 155 8.78 -11.95 -9.20
CA GLU A 155 9.37 -13.06 -9.97
C GLU A 155 8.52 -14.34 -9.88
N GLN A 156 7.88 -14.57 -8.74
CA GLN A 156 7.09 -15.77 -8.45
C GLN A 156 5.59 -15.59 -8.78
N ALA A 157 5.16 -14.36 -9.07
CA ALA A 157 3.76 -14.04 -9.25
C ALA A 157 3.12 -14.85 -10.40
N GLU A 158 3.80 -15.02 -11.54
CA GLU A 158 3.21 -15.76 -12.68
C GLU A 158 2.91 -17.22 -12.39
N THR A 159 3.68 -17.87 -11.53
CA THR A 159 3.51 -19.31 -11.25
C THR A 159 2.62 -19.57 -10.05
N ARG A 160 2.54 -18.62 -9.11
CA ARG A 160 1.85 -18.79 -7.82
C ARG A 160 0.58 -17.97 -7.72
N LEU A 161 0.55 -16.76 -8.30
CA LEU A 161 -0.60 -15.88 -8.28
C LEU A 161 -1.56 -16.28 -9.41
N THR A 162 -2.68 -16.86 -9.02
CA THR A 162 -3.75 -17.34 -9.91
C THR A 162 -5.06 -16.63 -9.59
N THR A 163 -6.05 -16.80 -10.47
CA THR A 163 -7.38 -16.23 -10.30
C THR A 163 -8.40 -17.36 -10.11
N ALA A 164 -9.43 -17.09 -9.33
CA ALA A 164 -10.62 -17.93 -9.27
C ALA A 164 -11.86 -17.07 -9.58
N PHE A 165 -12.70 -17.58 -10.48
CA PHE A 165 -13.92 -16.91 -10.90
C PHE A 165 -14.84 -16.64 -9.71
N LEU A 166 -15.33 -15.40 -9.59
CA LEU A 166 -16.41 -15.04 -8.66
C LEU A 166 -17.66 -14.66 -9.44
N THR A 167 -17.53 -13.72 -10.37
CA THR A 167 -18.57 -13.23 -11.28
C THR A 167 -17.96 -12.85 -12.63
N ASP A 168 -18.80 -12.50 -13.61
CA ASP A 168 -18.32 -12.08 -14.94
C ASP A 168 -17.37 -10.87 -14.89
N ASP A 169 -17.57 -9.98 -13.91
CA ASP A 169 -16.76 -8.78 -13.71
C ASP A 169 -15.85 -8.84 -12.48
N SER A 170 -15.70 -10.00 -11.83
CA SER A 170 -14.79 -10.12 -10.67
C SER A 170 -14.17 -11.50 -10.47
N VAL A 171 -12.93 -11.51 -9.98
CA VAL A 171 -12.18 -12.73 -9.66
C VAL A 171 -11.50 -12.60 -8.30
N ALA A 172 -11.34 -13.71 -7.59
CA ALA A 172 -10.51 -13.78 -6.40
C ALA A 172 -9.04 -13.98 -6.78
N LEU A 173 -8.13 -13.35 -6.05
CA LEU A 173 -6.69 -13.59 -6.17
C LEU A 173 -6.25 -14.70 -5.21
N LEU A 174 -5.58 -15.70 -5.77
CA LEU A 174 -5.08 -16.86 -5.05
C LEU A 174 -3.56 -16.93 -5.17
N TRP A 175 -2.88 -17.29 -4.08
CA TRP A 175 -1.46 -17.59 -4.04
C TRP A 175 -1.28 -19.05 -3.66
N ASP A 176 -0.74 -19.86 -4.58
CA ASP A 176 -0.73 -21.32 -4.49
C ASP A 176 -2.12 -21.88 -4.14
N GLU A 177 -3.14 -21.48 -4.90
CA GLU A 177 -4.54 -21.89 -4.72
C GLU A 177 -5.19 -21.42 -3.40
N LYS A 178 -4.49 -20.64 -2.57
CA LYS A 178 -5.01 -20.11 -1.30
C LYS A 178 -5.35 -18.63 -1.40
N PRO A 179 -6.44 -18.14 -0.79
CA PRO A 179 -6.78 -16.73 -0.80
C PRO A 179 -5.63 -15.84 -0.30
N VAL A 180 -5.28 -14.83 -1.08
CA VAL A 180 -4.33 -13.79 -0.64
C VAL A 180 -5.00 -12.95 0.44
N LEU A 181 -4.33 -12.72 1.57
CA LEU A 181 -4.88 -12.00 2.74
C LEU A 181 -6.15 -12.62 3.33
N ALA A 182 -6.14 -13.93 3.59
CA ALA A 182 -7.18 -14.60 4.35
C ALA A 182 -7.40 -13.95 5.75
N PRO A 183 -8.65 -13.86 6.25
CA PRO A 183 -9.89 -14.39 5.67
C PRO A 183 -10.57 -13.44 4.66
N ILE A 184 -10.10 -12.20 4.53
CA ILE A 184 -10.81 -11.17 3.77
C ILE A 184 -10.70 -11.40 2.26
N GLY A 185 -9.56 -11.94 1.81
CA GLY A 185 -9.29 -12.18 0.39
C GLY A 185 -8.97 -10.89 -0.37
N LEU A 186 -8.08 -10.99 -1.36
CA LEU A 186 -7.96 -9.97 -2.41
C LEU A 186 -8.78 -10.38 -3.62
N LYS A 187 -9.35 -9.40 -4.30
CA LYS A 187 -10.10 -9.61 -5.54
C LYS A 187 -9.65 -8.61 -6.60
N MET A 188 -9.92 -8.95 -7.85
CA MET A 188 -9.88 -8.03 -8.97
C MET A 188 -11.29 -7.82 -9.50
N GLN A 189 -11.54 -6.64 -10.05
CA GLN A 189 -12.79 -6.35 -10.72
C GLN A 189 -12.57 -5.57 -12.01
N ARG A 190 -13.44 -5.81 -12.98
CA ARG A 190 -13.51 -5.04 -14.21
C ARG A 190 -14.21 -3.71 -13.94
N ALA A 191 -13.62 -2.61 -14.37
CA ALA A 191 -14.20 -1.28 -14.22
C ALA A 191 -14.95 -0.85 -15.51
N VAL A 192 -15.56 0.33 -15.46
CA VAL A 192 -16.39 0.88 -16.55
C VAL A 192 -15.58 1.18 -17.82
N ASP A 193 -14.28 1.41 -17.69
CA ASP A 193 -13.33 1.56 -18.80
C ASP A 193 -12.99 0.22 -19.49
N GLY A 194 -13.47 -0.91 -18.95
CA GLY A 194 -13.21 -2.24 -19.47
C GLY A 194 -11.94 -2.89 -18.94
N GLU A 195 -11.10 -2.16 -18.17
CA GLU A 195 -9.85 -2.68 -17.61
C GLU A 195 -10.08 -3.39 -16.26
N TRP A 196 -9.19 -4.32 -15.93
CA TRP A 196 -9.17 -5.00 -14.64
C TRP A 196 -8.28 -4.31 -13.62
N TYR A 197 -8.77 -4.22 -12.38
CA TYR A 197 -8.08 -3.58 -11.27
C TYR A 197 -8.12 -4.43 -10.01
N ILE A 198 -7.06 -4.36 -9.20
CA ILE A 198 -7.06 -4.90 -7.84
C ILE A 198 -7.94 -4.04 -6.93
N VAL A 199 -8.82 -4.68 -6.18
CA VAL A 199 -9.70 -4.02 -5.23
C VAL A 199 -9.11 -4.18 -3.83
N LEU A 200 -8.84 -3.05 -3.18
CA LEU A 200 -8.42 -3.07 -1.78
C LEU A 200 -9.58 -3.54 -0.89
N PRO A 201 -9.31 -4.35 0.15
CA PRO A 201 -10.34 -4.85 1.07
C PRO A 201 -10.78 -3.76 2.06
N THR A 202 -11.39 -2.69 1.55
CA THR A 202 -11.74 -1.48 2.32
C THR A 202 -12.97 -1.67 3.21
N GLY A 203 -13.86 -2.60 2.87
CA GLY A 203 -15.12 -2.82 3.59
C GLY A 203 -14.99 -3.53 4.94
N ALA A 204 -13.97 -4.40 5.11
CA ALA A 204 -13.77 -5.17 6.34
C ALA A 204 -12.94 -4.41 7.39
N VAL A 205 -12.11 -3.45 6.96
CA VAL A 205 -11.25 -2.65 7.83
C VAL A 205 -11.98 -1.34 8.17
N GLY A 206 -13.04 -1.48 8.97
CA GLY A 206 -14.02 -0.45 9.29
C GLY A 206 -13.43 0.95 9.49
N GLY A 207 -13.74 1.85 8.54
CA GLY A 207 -13.49 3.29 8.66
C GLY A 207 -12.03 3.74 8.63
N LEU A 208 -11.08 2.87 8.27
CA LEU A 208 -9.67 3.28 8.12
C LEU A 208 -9.43 4.03 6.80
N MET A 209 -10.21 3.73 5.76
CA MET A 209 -10.05 4.39 4.46
C MET A 209 -10.64 5.80 4.46
N PRO A 210 -10.00 6.76 3.75
CA PRO A 210 -10.55 8.09 3.57
C PRO A 210 -11.82 8.05 2.70
N HIS A 211 -12.86 8.73 3.16
CA HIS A 211 -14.15 8.88 2.50
C HIS A 211 -14.48 10.34 2.15
N THR A 212 -13.80 11.31 2.78
CA THR A 212 -14.00 12.74 2.53
C THR A 212 -12.74 13.37 1.92
N PRO A 213 -12.87 14.44 1.12
CA PRO A 213 -11.71 15.12 0.53
C PRO A 213 -10.64 15.52 1.57
N ASP A 214 -11.05 15.93 2.77
CA ASP A 214 -10.12 16.27 3.84
C ASP A 214 -9.41 15.04 4.43
N GLN A 215 -10.10 13.91 4.56
CA GLN A 215 -9.44 12.65 4.92
C GLN A 215 -8.41 12.25 3.83
N TYR A 216 -8.75 12.37 2.55
CA TYR A 216 -7.79 12.11 1.45
C TYR A 216 -6.56 13.01 1.53
N LYS A 217 -6.72 14.29 1.90
CA LYS A 217 -5.58 15.20 2.11
C LYS A 217 -4.70 14.75 3.28
N ILE A 218 -5.29 14.36 4.41
CA ILE A 218 -4.54 13.86 5.59
C ILE A 218 -3.72 12.62 5.20
N PHE A 219 -4.33 11.65 4.54
CA PHE A 219 -3.64 10.46 4.06
C PHE A 219 -2.57 10.78 3.01
N GLY A 220 -2.86 11.72 2.11
CA GLY A 220 -1.90 12.19 1.12
C GLY A 220 -0.67 12.83 1.76
N SER A 221 -0.83 13.59 2.85
CA SER A 221 0.27 14.15 3.64
C SER A 221 1.06 13.07 4.38
N LEU A 222 0.37 12.07 4.94
CA LEU A 222 1.04 10.91 5.57
C LEU A 222 1.96 10.19 4.58
N ILE A 223 1.44 9.86 3.40
CA ILE A 223 2.20 9.21 2.33
C ILE A 223 3.38 10.08 1.93
N ALA A 224 3.19 11.40 1.81
CA ALA A 224 4.28 12.33 1.51
C ALA A 224 5.41 12.24 2.53
N THR A 225 5.07 12.13 3.81
CA THR A 225 6.10 12.04 4.84
C THR A 225 6.85 10.72 4.77
N PHE A 226 6.16 9.60 4.58
CA PHE A 226 6.82 8.32 4.37
C PHE A 226 7.72 8.34 3.12
N ASP A 227 7.26 8.93 2.03
CA ASP A 227 8.03 9.09 0.80
C ASP A 227 9.33 9.87 1.04
N ASN A 228 9.26 10.99 1.76
CA ASN A 228 10.46 11.75 2.13
C ASN A 228 11.42 10.94 3.02
N VAL A 229 10.90 10.16 3.98
CA VAL A 229 11.73 9.27 4.81
C VAL A 229 12.44 8.23 3.95
N ILE A 230 11.74 7.64 2.98
CA ILE A 230 12.33 6.65 2.05
C ILE A 230 13.45 7.28 1.22
N ILE A 231 13.23 8.47 0.67
CA ILE A 231 14.24 9.21 -0.12
C ILE A 231 15.48 9.55 0.75
N ASP A 232 15.25 10.01 1.97
CA ASP A 232 16.31 10.31 2.94
C ASP A 232 17.16 9.06 3.24
N LEU A 233 16.50 7.93 3.50
CA LEU A 233 17.18 6.66 3.79
C LEU A 233 17.97 6.17 2.57
N ALA A 234 17.43 6.31 1.35
CA ALA A 234 18.15 5.95 0.13
C ALA A 234 19.43 6.77 -0.01
N THR A 235 19.31 8.08 0.25
CA THR A 235 20.46 8.99 0.26
C THR A 235 21.47 8.62 1.35
N ASP A 236 21.01 8.23 2.55
CA ASP A 236 21.88 7.80 3.65
C ASP A 236 22.65 6.51 3.30
N VAL A 237 22.01 5.55 2.63
CA VAL A 237 22.64 4.31 2.15
C VAL A 237 23.68 4.60 1.06
N GLU A 238 23.30 5.36 0.04
CA GLU A 238 24.16 5.70 -1.10
C GLU A 238 25.39 6.49 -0.68
N SER A 239 25.22 7.43 0.27
CA SER A 239 26.33 8.21 0.82
C SER A 239 27.19 7.48 1.86
N GLY A 240 26.84 6.24 2.21
CA GLY A 240 27.56 5.46 3.22
C GLY A 240 27.40 5.98 4.65
N ARG A 241 26.33 6.76 4.93
CA ARG A 241 25.96 7.17 6.30
C ARG A 241 25.29 6.06 7.10
N VAL A 242 24.99 4.94 6.45
CA VAL A 242 24.50 3.69 7.02
C VAL A 242 25.52 2.61 6.70
N ASN A 243 25.92 1.85 7.72
CA ASN A 243 26.96 0.83 7.59
C ASN A 243 26.42 -0.60 7.48
N ASP A 244 25.19 -0.84 7.91
CA ASP A 244 24.53 -2.15 7.89
C ASP A 244 22.99 -2.00 7.94
N LEU A 245 22.26 -3.11 7.81
CA LEU A 245 20.79 -3.10 7.83
C LEU A 245 20.20 -2.80 9.22
N ASN A 246 20.94 -3.00 10.31
CA ASN A 246 20.47 -2.63 11.65
C ASN A 246 20.45 -1.12 11.83
N GLU A 247 21.51 -0.44 11.37
CA GLU A 247 21.58 1.01 11.36
C GLU A 247 20.53 1.61 10.43
N LEU A 248 20.28 0.99 9.27
CA LEU A 248 19.19 1.37 8.38
C LEU A 248 17.84 1.34 9.10
N SER A 249 17.52 0.21 9.75
CA SER A 249 16.27 0.03 10.51
C SER A 249 16.14 1.05 11.65
N ARG A 250 17.23 1.29 12.40
CA ARG A 250 17.26 2.30 13.46
C ARG A 250 16.97 3.70 12.93
N LYS A 251 17.67 4.13 11.87
CA LYS A 251 17.45 5.44 11.24
C LYS A 251 16.04 5.56 10.65
N ALA A 252 15.52 4.49 10.06
CA ALA A 252 14.14 4.45 9.57
C ALA A 252 13.15 4.68 10.71
N GLY A 253 13.34 3.99 11.85
CA GLY A 253 12.53 4.20 13.06
C GLY A 253 12.61 5.64 13.58
N GLU A 254 13.82 6.19 13.72
CA GLU A 254 14.04 7.57 14.19
C GLU A 254 13.37 8.61 13.28
N LYS A 255 13.52 8.48 11.95
CA LYS A 255 12.94 9.40 10.96
C LYS A 255 11.42 9.25 10.84
N ALA A 256 10.88 8.04 10.97
CA ALA A 256 9.45 7.78 10.82
C ALA A 256 8.63 8.05 12.10
N PHE A 257 9.24 7.95 13.28
CA PHE A 257 8.51 7.96 14.55
C PHE A 257 7.69 9.25 14.77
N LEU A 258 8.33 10.42 14.70
CA LEU A 258 7.64 11.69 14.98
C LEU A 258 6.52 11.99 13.97
N PRO A 259 6.72 11.84 12.65
CA PRO A 259 5.63 12.09 11.71
C PRO A 259 4.47 11.12 11.79
N VAL A 260 4.75 9.84 12.04
CA VAL A 260 3.69 8.83 12.22
C VAL A 260 2.87 9.16 13.46
N ALA A 261 3.52 9.49 14.58
CA ALA A 261 2.84 9.89 15.80
C ALA A 261 1.95 11.13 15.58
N ALA A 262 2.47 12.16 14.90
CA ALA A 262 1.71 13.37 14.58
C ALA A 262 0.47 13.07 13.71
N THR A 263 0.60 12.16 12.74
CA THR A 263 -0.50 11.80 11.85
C THR A 263 -1.57 10.98 12.56
N VAL A 264 -1.18 10.00 13.37
CA VAL A 264 -2.12 9.23 14.19
C VAL A 264 -2.89 10.17 15.12
N PHE A 265 -2.21 11.15 15.72
CA PHE A 265 -2.85 12.18 16.55
C PHE A 265 -3.82 13.06 15.75
N ALA A 266 -3.42 13.55 14.56
CA ALA A 266 -4.27 14.36 13.70
C ALA A 266 -5.53 13.60 13.24
N TYR A 267 -5.38 12.33 12.85
CA TYR A 267 -6.49 11.47 12.46
C TYR A 267 -7.44 11.17 13.63
N GLY A 268 -6.88 10.88 14.81
CA GLY A 268 -7.66 10.68 16.04
C GLY A 268 -8.49 11.90 16.42
N ASN A 269 -7.92 13.11 16.29
CA ASN A 269 -8.66 14.34 16.54
C ASN A 269 -9.76 14.60 15.49
N TYR A 270 -9.48 14.33 14.21
CA TYR A 270 -10.45 14.50 13.14
C TYR A 270 -11.66 13.56 13.29
N THR A 271 -11.41 12.28 13.59
CA THR A 271 -12.47 11.29 13.83
C THR A 271 -13.30 11.64 15.07
N ALA A 272 -12.66 12.05 16.18
CA ALA A 272 -13.37 12.51 17.37
C ALA A 272 -14.23 13.76 17.10
N LYS A 273 -13.78 14.67 16.23
CA LYS A 273 -14.57 15.84 15.81
C LYS A 273 -15.81 15.42 15.02
N LEU A 274 -15.66 14.53 14.04
CA LEU A 274 -16.80 14.01 13.26
C LEU A 274 -17.82 13.29 14.14
N GLU A 275 -17.38 12.49 15.12
CA GLU A 275 -18.30 11.85 16.06
C GLU A 275 -19.08 12.87 16.90
N LYS A 276 -18.41 13.93 17.38
CA LYS A 276 -19.08 15.01 18.12
C LYS A 276 -20.12 15.73 17.28
N GLU A 277 -19.80 16.05 16.02
CA GLU A 277 -20.71 16.72 15.08
C GLU A 277 -21.91 15.82 14.75
N LYS A 278 -21.69 14.53 14.47
CA LYS A 278 -22.78 13.56 14.26
C LYS A 278 -23.69 13.43 15.48
N ARG A 279 -23.11 13.34 16.69
CA ARG A 279 -23.88 13.29 17.95
C ARG A 279 -24.65 14.58 18.21
N ALA A 280 -24.10 15.74 17.85
CA ALA A 280 -24.79 17.02 17.97
C ALA A 280 -25.96 17.14 16.98
N ALA A 281 -25.77 16.67 15.73
CA ALA A 281 -26.81 16.66 14.71
C ALA A 281 -27.93 15.63 14.96
N ALA A 282 -27.61 14.52 15.66
CA ALA A 282 -28.58 13.47 15.98
C ALA A 282 -29.43 13.76 17.23
N LYS A 283 -29.16 14.84 17.98
CA LYS A 283 -30.05 15.26 19.08
C LYS A 283 -31.32 15.90 18.49
N PRO A 284 -32.51 15.30 18.69
CA PRO A 284 -33.75 15.96 18.30
C PRO A 284 -33.90 17.25 19.09
N THR A 285 -34.33 18.32 18.43
CA THR A 285 -34.83 19.54 19.07
C THR A 285 -36.06 19.19 19.92
N ALA A 286 -35.83 18.75 21.15
CA ALA A 286 -36.87 18.60 22.16
C ALA A 286 -37.33 20.00 22.56
N GLY A 287 -38.42 20.50 21.95
CA GLY A 287 -39.03 21.76 22.39
C GLY A 287 -39.84 22.53 21.36
N THR A 288 -40.77 21.91 20.64
CA THR A 288 -41.99 22.62 20.21
C THR A 288 -43.17 21.71 20.49
N SER A 289 -43.62 21.76 21.74
CA SER A 289 -44.87 21.12 22.16
C SER A 289 -46.03 21.89 21.51
N PRO A 290 -46.91 21.27 20.70
CA PRO A 290 -48.11 21.93 20.24
C PRO A 290 -49.04 22.16 21.44
N ALA A 291 -49.44 23.42 21.63
CA ALA A 291 -50.31 23.87 22.69
C ALA A 291 -51.60 23.04 22.78
N SER A 292 -51.89 22.49 23.95
CA SER A 292 -53.21 21.93 24.27
C SER A 292 -54.16 23.09 24.57
N SER A 293 -55.04 23.42 23.63
CA SER A 293 -56.22 24.24 23.90
C SER A 293 -57.29 23.37 24.58
N SER A 294 -57.49 23.56 25.89
CA SER A 294 -58.68 23.07 26.60
C SER A 294 -59.93 23.87 26.18
N PRO A 295 -61.06 23.23 25.87
CA PRO A 295 -62.35 23.91 25.79
C PRO A 295 -63.05 23.95 27.17
N SER A 296 -63.66 25.09 27.48
CA SER A 296 -64.40 25.42 28.71
C SER A 296 -65.59 24.50 29.01
N PRO A 297 -65.97 24.34 30.29
CA PRO A 297 -67.21 23.66 30.67
C PRO A 297 -68.43 24.59 30.57
N LYS A 298 -69.58 24.00 30.26
CA LYS A 298 -70.92 24.56 30.50
C LYS A 298 -71.42 24.09 31.87
#